data_AF-A0A812QV93-F1
#
_entry.id   AF-A0A812QV93-F1
#
_cell.length_a   1.000
_cell.length_b   1.000
_cell.length_c   1.000
_cell.angle_alpha   90.00
_cell.angle_beta   90.00
_cell.angle_gamma   90.00
#
_symmetry.space_group_name_H-M   'P 1'
#
loop_
_entity.id
_entity.type
_entity.pdbx_description
1 polymer ?
#
loop_
_entity_poly.entity_id
_entity_poly.type
_entity_poly.pdbx_seq_one_letter_code
_entity_poly.pdbx_strand_id
1 'polypeptide(L)'
;ADTEELRFHRIGADCGWCKRRSQEAWTEKTGWRKRTYCRSCMEHYYGGAVSKPADTPKYLDKEIYQLRIRHTVRPFLLYASERGLRHRAQTEGHPLGAHARVKGLGLGAWWIDPVQEPLMYRVYERILSEEHLEGIDVLDFSFFPSAVPDSVVSAGAARGIQVIATQTGFAEPVQGRLLVAMYAWDGNAHPGNEWWAESGGRNYLGMTDDSAAASCSLITSLQHPDINRERLCAAAASFY
;
A
#
# COMPACT_ATOMS: atom_id res chain seq x y z
N ALA A 1 -1.70 -26.59 -18.25
CA ALA A 1 -0.61 -25.65 -18.55
C ALA A 1 -1.16 -24.23 -18.60
N ASP A 2 -1.32 -23.47 -17.52
CA ASP A 2 -1.54 -23.75 -16.10
C ASP A 2 -2.19 -22.48 -15.54
N THR A 3 -3.51 -22.53 -15.34
CA THR A 3 -4.27 -21.42 -14.73
C THR A 3 -3.86 -21.20 -13.27
N GLU A 4 -3.31 -22.22 -12.60
CA GLU A 4 -2.77 -22.11 -11.24
C GLU A 4 -1.46 -21.31 -11.15
N GLU A 5 -0.53 -21.47 -12.11
CA GLU A 5 0.71 -20.65 -12.17
C GLU A 5 0.38 -19.16 -12.42
N LEU A 6 -0.73 -18.89 -13.09
CA LEU A 6 -1.22 -17.52 -13.32
C LEU A 6 -1.84 -16.88 -12.06
N ARG A 7 -2.33 -17.65 -11.09
CA ARG A 7 -2.96 -17.13 -9.85
C ARG A 7 -2.00 -17.07 -8.67
N PHE A 8 -1.25 -18.13 -8.41
CA PHE A 8 -0.37 -18.20 -7.25
C PHE A 8 1.06 -17.81 -7.62
N HIS A 9 1.62 -16.81 -6.95
CA HIS A 9 3.02 -16.42 -7.09
C HIS A 9 3.85 -17.07 -6.00
N ARG A 10 4.84 -17.88 -6.35
CA ARG A 10 5.78 -18.44 -5.39
C ARG A 10 6.69 -17.35 -4.84
N ILE A 11 6.60 -17.11 -3.54
CA ILE A 11 7.37 -16.09 -2.82
C ILE A 11 8.83 -16.50 -2.76
N GLY A 12 9.71 -15.60 -3.21
CA GLY A 12 11.16 -15.78 -3.12
C GLY A 12 11.71 -15.32 -1.78
N ALA A 13 12.92 -15.78 -1.46
CA ALA A 13 13.70 -15.30 -0.33
C ALA A 13 15.13 -14.92 -0.78
N ASP A 14 15.67 -13.87 -0.19
CA ASP A 14 17.03 -13.45 -0.47
C ASP A 14 18.03 -14.34 0.27
N CYS A 15 19.01 -14.86 -0.48
CA CYS A 15 20.08 -15.61 0.12
C CYS A 15 20.90 -14.70 1.04
N GLY A 16 21.01 -15.06 2.31
CA GLY A 16 21.81 -14.35 3.32
C GLY A 16 23.29 -14.21 2.94
N TRP A 17 23.80 -15.08 2.06
CA TRP A 17 25.17 -15.05 1.52
C TRP A 17 25.27 -14.24 0.22
N CYS A 18 24.82 -14.79 -0.91
CA CYS A 18 25.02 -14.16 -2.22
C CYS A 18 24.04 -13.03 -2.53
N LYS A 19 23.07 -12.77 -1.64
CA LYS A 19 22.00 -11.77 -1.78
C LYS A 19 21.08 -11.98 -2.99
N ARG A 20 21.26 -13.05 -3.76
CA ARG A 20 20.35 -13.41 -4.84
C ARG A 20 19.03 -13.92 -4.28
N ARG A 21 17.94 -13.45 -4.86
CA ARG A 21 16.59 -13.95 -4.60
C ARG A 21 16.44 -15.35 -5.19
N SER A 22 15.85 -16.26 -4.44
CA SER A 22 15.59 -17.64 -4.86
C SER A 22 14.20 -18.08 -4.43
N GLN A 23 13.49 -18.79 -5.30
CA GLN A 23 12.21 -19.43 -4.96
C GLN A 23 12.40 -20.75 -4.21
N GLU A 24 13.61 -21.31 -4.26
CA GLU A 24 14.05 -22.44 -3.44
C GLU A 24 15.05 -21.96 -2.39
N ALA A 25 14.71 -22.16 -1.13
CA ALA A 25 15.42 -21.59 -0.01
C ALA A 25 15.56 -22.65 1.09
N TRP A 26 16.71 -22.63 1.77
CA TRP A 26 16.94 -23.40 2.98
C TRP A 26 17.17 -22.45 4.11
N THR A 27 16.35 -22.52 5.14
CA THR A 27 16.56 -21.69 6.32
C THR A 27 17.26 -22.48 7.43
N GLU A 28 18.41 -21.97 7.86
CA GLU A 28 19.06 -22.42 9.07
C GLU A 28 18.86 -21.41 10.21
N LYS A 29 18.56 -21.92 11.40
CA LYS A 29 18.48 -21.13 12.64
C LYS A 29 19.69 -21.46 13.51
N THR A 30 20.57 -20.49 13.72
CA THR A 30 21.70 -20.58 14.64
C THR A 30 21.46 -19.61 15.80
N GLY A 31 20.99 -20.16 16.94
CA GLY A 31 20.53 -19.35 18.08
C GLY A 31 19.35 -18.44 17.70
N TRP A 32 19.52 -17.13 17.84
CA TRP A 32 18.52 -16.12 17.46
C TRP A 32 18.57 -15.72 15.98
N ARG A 33 19.64 -16.07 15.25
CA ARG A 33 19.82 -15.66 13.85
C ARG A 33 19.22 -16.70 12.91
N LYS A 34 18.33 -16.24 12.04
CA LYS A 34 17.74 -17.01 10.94
C LYS A 34 18.43 -16.59 9.65
N ARG A 35 19.08 -17.50 8.94
CA ARG A 35 19.71 -17.23 7.64
C ARG A 35 19.11 -18.14 6.58
N THR A 36 18.77 -17.56 5.44
CA THR A 36 18.27 -18.28 4.28
C THR A 36 19.37 -18.45 3.24
N TYR A 37 19.48 -19.61 2.62
CA TYR A 37 20.47 -19.92 1.60
C TYR A 37 19.78 -20.31 0.30
N CYS A 38 20.30 -19.85 -0.85
CA CYS A 38 19.94 -20.44 -2.14
C CYS A 38 20.70 -21.74 -2.35
N ARG A 39 20.25 -22.55 -3.32
CA ARG A 39 20.80 -23.89 -3.59
C ARG A 39 22.33 -23.86 -3.74
N SER A 40 22.84 -22.99 -4.61
CA SER A 40 24.28 -22.88 -4.88
C SER A 40 25.11 -22.56 -3.63
N CYS A 41 24.59 -21.68 -2.75
CA CYS A 41 25.30 -21.31 -1.53
C CYS A 41 25.23 -22.40 -0.46
N MET A 42 24.12 -23.13 -0.41
CA MET A 42 23.99 -24.29 0.46
C MET A 42 24.99 -25.37 0.03
N GLU A 43 24.99 -25.77 -1.25
CA GLU A 43 25.90 -26.80 -1.79
C GLU A 43 27.37 -26.44 -1.57
N HIS A 44 27.72 -25.16 -1.75
CA HIS A 44 29.08 -24.66 -1.51
C HIS A 44 29.52 -24.81 -0.05
N TYR A 45 28.64 -24.52 0.92
CA TYR A 45 29.01 -24.49 2.33
C TYR A 45 28.98 -25.88 3.00
N TYR A 46 28.04 -26.74 2.60
CA TYR A 46 27.82 -28.04 3.26
C TYR A 46 28.36 -29.25 2.48
N GLY A 47 29.00 -29.02 1.32
CA GLY A 47 29.52 -30.09 0.47
C GLY A 47 28.42 -30.66 -0.43
N GLY A 48 28.76 -30.87 -1.71
CA GLY A 48 27.83 -31.16 -2.81
C GLY A 48 26.99 -32.42 -2.64
N ALA A 49 25.86 -32.29 -1.95
CA ALA A 49 24.57 -32.93 -2.13
C ALA A 49 23.73 -32.52 -0.91
N VAL A 50 22.86 -31.52 -1.08
CA VAL A 50 22.00 -31.02 -0.01
C VAL A 50 21.01 -32.13 0.38
N SER A 51 21.28 -32.85 1.47
CA SER A 51 20.36 -33.90 1.97
C SER A 51 19.12 -33.33 2.65
N LYS A 52 19.17 -32.06 3.07
CA LYS A 52 18.04 -31.37 3.67
C LYS A 52 17.05 -30.90 2.59
N PRO A 53 15.74 -31.18 2.70
CA PRO A 53 14.77 -30.59 1.80
C PRO A 53 14.75 -29.07 1.96
N ALA A 54 14.43 -28.37 0.87
CA ALA A 54 14.17 -26.94 0.92
C ALA A 54 12.98 -26.63 1.84
N ASP A 55 12.92 -25.41 2.35
CA ASP A 55 11.76 -24.93 3.11
C ASP A 55 10.48 -25.07 2.27
N THR A 56 9.36 -25.33 2.95
CA THR A 56 8.06 -25.38 2.30
C THR A 56 7.80 -24.09 1.52
N PRO A 57 7.46 -24.17 0.22
CA PRO A 57 7.22 -23.00 -0.60
C PRO A 57 6.02 -22.21 -0.05
N LYS A 58 6.14 -20.88 -0.08
CA LYS A 58 5.07 -19.96 0.26
C LYS A 58 4.54 -19.31 -1.01
N TYR A 59 3.24 -19.04 -1.04
CA TYR A 59 2.59 -18.47 -2.21
C TYR A 59 1.78 -17.23 -1.84
N LEU A 60 1.80 -16.25 -2.73
CA LEU A 60 0.90 -15.11 -2.74
C LEU A 60 -0.21 -15.40 -3.75
N ASP A 61 -1.47 -15.38 -3.30
CA ASP A 61 -2.62 -15.39 -4.21
C ASP A 61 -2.76 -14.00 -4.85
N LYS A 62 -2.36 -13.88 -6.13
CA LYS A 62 -2.35 -12.61 -6.87
C LYS A 62 -3.75 -12.06 -7.07
N GLU A 63 -4.75 -12.92 -7.20
CA GLU A 63 -6.13 -12.54 -7.45
C GLU A 63 -6.76 -11.96 -6.17
N ILE A 64 -6.64 -12.69 -5.07
CA ILE A 64 -7.14 -12.23 -3.76
C ILE A 64 -6.40 -10.97 -3.31
N TYR A 65 -5.09 -10.87 -3.55
CA TYR A 65 -4.33 -9.65 -3.28
C TYR A 65 -4.91 -8.45 -4.04
N GLN A 66 -5.06 -8.56 -5.37
CA GLN A 66 -5.63 -7.48 -6.19
C GLN A 66 -7.07 -7.13 -5.79
N LEU A 67 -7.90 -8.12 -5.44
CA LEU A 67 -9.26 -7.90 -4.94
C LEU A 67 -9.25 -7.08 -3.65
N ARG A 68 -8.41 -7.43 -2.67
CA ARG A 68 -8.28 -6.69 -1.40
C ARG A 68 -7.84 -5.24 -1.64
N ILE A 69 -6.80 -5.04 -2.46
CA ILE A 69 -6.34 -3.71 -2.84
C ILE A 69 -7.47 -2.93 -3.52
N ARG A 70 -8.20 -3.53 -4.47
CA ARG A 70 -9.30 -2.89 -5.18
C ARG A 70 -10.42 -2.45 -4.24
N HIS A 71 -10.80 -3.30 -3.29
CA HIS A 71 -11.84 -2.99 -2.30
C HIS A 71 -11.47 -1.82 -1.37
N THR A 72 -10.19 -1.50 -1.23
CA THR A 72 -9.72 -0.32 -0.50
C THR A 72 -9.57 0.90 -1.41
N VAL A 73 -8.92 0.74 -2.56
CA VAL A 73 -8.54 1.85 -3.46
C VAL A 73 -9.73 2.43 -4.21
N ARG A 74 -10.64 1.58 -4.71
CA ARG A 74 -11.80 2.03 -5.49
C ARG A 74 -12.71 3.00 -4.72
N PRO A 75 -13.21 2.68 -3.51
CA PRO A 75 -14.05 3.63 -2.78
C PRO A 75 -13.31 4.91 -2.42
N PHE A 76 -12.00 4.84 -2.13
CA PHE A 76 -11.19 6.03 -1.91
C PHE A 76 -11.17 6.97 -3.13
N LEU A 77 -10.91 6.43 -4.33
CA LEU A 77 -10.85 7.25 -5.55
C LEU A 77 -12.22 7.84 -5.93
N LEU A 78 -13.29 7.07 -5.78
CA LEU A 78 -14.65 7.57 -5.99
C LEU A 78 -14.98 8.71 -5.02
N TYR A 79 -14.64 8.56 -3.73
CA TYR A 79 -14.82 9.61 -2.74
C TYR A 79 -13.95 10.83 -3.04
N ALA A 80 -12.69 10.65 -3.45
CA ALA A 80 -11.81 11.74 -3.84
C ALA A 80 -12.37 12.52 -5.04
N SER A 81 -12.90 11.83 -6.05
CA SER A 81 -13.58 12.45 -7.19
C SER A 81 -14.80 13.26 -6.75
N GLU A 82 -15.70 12.66 -5.97
CA GLU A 82 -16.88 13.35 -5.45
C GLU A 82 -16.48 14.62 -4.67
N ARG A 83 -15.49 14.50 -3.79
CA ARG A 83 -14.99 15.61 -2.98
C ARG A 83 -14.36 16.70 -3.84
N GLY A 84 -13.62 16.33 -4.88
CA GLY A 84 -13.05 17.26 -5.84
C GLY A 84 -14.13 18.03 -6.60
N LEU A 85 -15.19 17.38 -7.07
CA LEU A 85 -16.33 18.04 -7.73
C LEU A 85 -17.02 19.05 -6.79
N ARG A 86 -17.25 18.66 -5.53
CA ARG A 86 -17.83 19.57 -4.53
C ARG A 86 -16.93 20.77 -4.25
N HIS A 87 -15.63 20.54 -4.12
CA HIS A 87 -14.66 21.62 -3.92
C HIS A 87 -14.67 22.61 -5.08
N ARG A 88 -14.73 22.10 -6.33
CA ARG A 88 -14.86 22.95 -7.52
C ARG A 88 -16.13 23.81 -7.49
N ALA A 89 -17.26 23.24 -7.12
CA ALA A 89 -18.54 23.95 -7.07
C ALA A 89 -18.57 25.06 -6.00
N GLN A 90 -17.73 24.96 -4.97
CA GLN A 90 -17.68 25.90 -3.84
C GLN A 90 -16.56 26.96 -3.98
N THR A 91 -15.65 26.79 -4.94
CA THR A 91 -14.49 27.66 -5.11
C THR A 91 -14.75 28.68 -6.21
N GLU A 92 -14.78 29.96 -5.85
CA GLU A 92 -14.85 31.06 -6.82
C GLU A 92 -13.51 31.17 -7.59
N GLY A 93 -13.56 31.38 -8.92
CA GLY A 93 -12.36 31.56 -9.76
C GLY A 93 -12.05 30.39 -10.70
N HIS A 94 -10.80 29.89 -10.69
CA HIS A 94 -10.36 28.69 -11.43
C HIS A 94 -10.46 27.45 -10.52
N PRO A 95 -11.61 26.75 -10.48
CA PRO A 95 -11.82 25.68 -9.52
C PRO A 95 -10.99 24.44 -9.89
N LEU A 96 -9.96 24.17 -9.10
CA LEU A 96 -9.20 22.93 -9.21
C LEU A 96 -9.93 21.81 -8.44
N GLY A 97 -9.75 20.57 -8.90
CA GLY A 97 -10.33 19.38 -8.29
C GLY A 97 -9.54 18.87 -7.08
N ALA A 98 -9.61 17.56 -6.87
CA ALA A 98 -8.87 16.87 -5.83
C ALA A 98 -7.44 16.54 -6.27
N HIS A 99 -6.50 16.66 -5.33
CA HIS A 99 -5.20 16.00 -5.36
C HIS A 99 -5.34 14.72 -4.52
N ALA A 100 -5.52 13.59 -5.18
CA ALA A 100 -5.66 12.29 -4.55
C ALA A 100 -4.26 11.70 -4.28
N ARG A 101 -3.82 11.70 -3.02
CA ARG A 101 -2.53 11.13 -2.60
C ARG A 101 -2.71 9.69 -2.10
N VAL A 102 -2.04 8.76 -2.76
CA VAL A 102 -2.11 7.33 -2.48
C VAL A 102 -0.81 6.78 -1.94
N LYS A 103 -0.91 5.71 -1.14
CA LYS A 103 0.22 5.05 -0.48
C LYS A 103 0.34 3.59 -0.91
N GLY A 104 1.57 3.08 -0.88
CA GLY A 104 1.87 1.68 -1.12
C GLY A 104 1.34 0.79 0.00
N LEU A 105 0.07 0.39 -0.08
CA LEU A 105 -0.59 -0.45 0.93
C LEU A 105 0.12 -1.80 1.08
N GLY A 106 0.85 -1.95 2.18
CA GLY A 106 1.65 -3.14 2.46
C GLY A 106 2.93 -3.27 1.64
N LEU A 107 3.46 -2.17 1.11
CA LEU A 107 4.78 -2.11 0.45
C LEU A 107 5.91 -1.65 1.38
N GLY A 108 5.62 -1.44 2.67
CA GLY A 108 6.60 -1.16 3.73
C GLY A 108 7.02 -2.43 4.47
N ALA A 109 6.91 -2.44 5.80
CA ALA A 109 7.26 -3.58 6.65
C ALA A 109 6.46 -4.87 6.32
N TRP A 110 5.32 -4.73 5.66
CA TRP A 110 4.45 -5.83 5.21
C TRP A 110 4.75 -6.32 3.79
N TRP A 111 5.80 -5.81 3.16
CA TRP A 111 6.21 -6.23 1.82
C TRP A 111 6.89 -7.60 1.87
N ILE A 112 6.22 -8.62 1.33
CA ILE A 112 6.73 -10.00 1.32
C ILE A 112 7.43 -10.35 0.01
N ASP A 113 6.99 -9.79 -1.13
CA ASP A 113 7.61 -10.05 -2.43
C ASP A 113 7.44 -8.88 -3.42
N PRO A 114 8.47 -8.53 -4.22
CA PRO A 114 8.41 -7.44 -5.21
C PRO A 114 7.24 -7.48 -6.17
N VAL A 115 6.64 -8.66 -6.39
CA VAL A 115 5.44 -8.79 -7.24
C VAL A 115 4.24 -7.98 -6.74
N GLN A 116 4.16 -7.62 -5.45
CA GLN A 116 3.04 -6.88 -4.87
C GLN A 116 2.84 -5.50 -5.51
N GLU A 117 3.92 -4.76 -5.73
CA GLU A 117 3.86 -3.41 -6.31
C GLU A 117 3.24 -3.38 -7.72
N PRO A 118 3.72 -4.16 -8.71
CA PRO A 118 3.10 -4.17 -10.04
C PRO A 118 1.66 -4.73 -10.01
N LEU A 119 1.33 -5.64 -9.10
CA LEU A 119 -0.06 -6.07 -8.92
C LEU A 119 -0.94 -4.94 -8.40
N MET A 120 -0.43 -4.09 -7.51
CA MET A 120 -1.13 -2.91 -7.03
C MET A 120 -1.32 -1.89 -8.15
N TYR A 121 -0.30 -1.60 -8.95
CA TYR A 121 -0.43 -0.69 -10.11
C TYR A 121 -1.50 -1.16 -11.10
N ARG A 122 -1.59 -2.48 -11.38
CA ARG A 122 -2.66 -3.04 -12.23
C ARG A 122 -4.06 -2.77 -11.69
N VAL A 123 -4.22 -2.69 -10.37
CA VAL A 123 -5.51 -2.32 -9.76
C VAL A 123 -5.85 -0.86 -10.07
N TYR A 124 -4.89 0.06 -9.92
CA TYR A 124 -5.09 1.47 -10.26
C TYR A 124 -5.39 1.66 -11.74
N GLU A 125 -4.63 1.01 -12.63
CA GLU A 125 -4.86 1.06 -14.07
C GLU A 125 -6.30 0.64 -14.43
N ARG A 126 -6.78 -0.49 -13.87
CA ARG A 126 -8.15 -0.96 -14.08
C ARG A 126 -9.18 0.04 -13.58
N ILE A 127 -9.03 0.56 -12.36
CA ILE A 127 -9.97 1.53 -11.79
C ILE A 127 -10.03 2.81 -12.64
N LEU A 128 -8.88 3.34 -13.09
CA LEU A 128 -8.83 4.50 -13.99
C LEU A 128 -9.55 4.23 -15.32
N SER A 129 -9.49 3.00 -15.83
CA SER A 129 -10.18 2.62 -17.06
C SER A 129 -11.69 2.40 -16.88
N GLU A 130 -12.15 2.02 -15.68
CA GLU A 130 -13.53 1.59 -15.43
C GLU A 130 -14.41 2.68 -14.80
N GLU A 131 -13.82 3.58 -14.00
CA GLU A 131 -14.58 4.51 -13.16
C GLU A 131 -14.58 5.95 -13.71
N HIS A 132 -15.62 6.68 -13.29
CA HIS A 132 -15.80 8.11 -13.54
C HIS A 132 -15.14 8.92 -12.41
N LEU A 133 -13.99 9.54 -12.73
CA LEU A 133 -13.11 10.19 -11.76
C LEU A 133 -12.85 11.67 -12.09
N GLU A 134 -13.83 12.35 -12.70
CA GLU A 134 -13.72 13.71 -13.26
C GLU A 134 -13.38 14.80 -12.22
N GLY A 135 -13.59 14.51 -10.94
CA GLY A 135 -13.23 15.42 -9.84
C GLY A 135 -11.78 15.34 -9.40
N ILE A 136 -10.99 14.37 -9.89
CA ILE A 136 -9.57 14.25 -9.55
C ILE A 136 -8.75 14.98 -10.62
N ASP A 137 -7.87 15.90 -10.19
CA ASP A 137 -6.91 16.55 -11.07
C ASP A 137 -5.58 15.79 -11.08
N VAL A 138 -5.15 15.36 -9.90
CA VAL A 138 -3.83 14.77 -9.67
C VAL A 138 -4.00 13.46 -8.89
N LEU A 139 -3.42 12.38 -9.40
CA LEU A 139 -3.23 11.13 -8.69
C LEU A 139 -1.74 10.98 -8.36
N ASP A 140 -1.43 11.07 -7.07
CA ASP A 140 -0.07 11.14 -6.54
C ASP A 140 0.31 9.86 -5.80
N PHE A 141 1.17 9.06 -6.42
CA PHE A 141 1.76 7.84 -5.83
C PHE A 141 2.93 8.23 -4.92
N SER A 142 2.62 8.44 -3.65
CA SER A 142 3.58 8.89 -2.63
C SER A 142 4.32 7.70 -1.99
N PHE A 143 5.65 7.76 -1.98
CA PHE A 143 6.56 6.74 -1.43
C PHE A 143 6.40 5.33 -2.02
N PHE A 144 5.98 5.22 -3.29
CA PHE A 144 6.08 3.96 -4.00
C PHE A 144 7.57 3.62 -4.29
N PRO A 145 7.99 2.36 -4.09
CA PRO A 145 9.37 1.93 -4.32
C PRO A 145 9.89 2.18 -5.74
N SER A 146 9.04 1.99 -6.74
CA SER A 146 9.36 2.10 -8.15
C SER A 146 8.67 3.31 -8.79
N ALA A 147 9.13 3.69 -9.99
CA ALA A 147 8.43 4.67 -10.80
C ALA A 147 7.05 4.14 -11.23
N VAL A 148 6.09 5.06 -11.40
CA VAL A 148 4.74 4.71 -11.87
C VAL A 148 4.83 4.21 -13.31
N PRO A 149 4.25 3.04 -13.65
CA PRO A 149 4.28 2.52 -15.01
C PRO A 149 3.57 3.42 -16.02
N ASP A 150 4.08 3.48 -17.26
CA ASP A 150 3.49 4.26 -18.35
C ASP A 150 2.02 3.90 -18.64
N SER A 151 1.62 2.64 -18.40
CA SER A 151 0.23 2.21 -18.56
C SER A 151 -0.71 2.92 -17.59
N VAL A 152 -0.29 3.11 -16.34
CA VAL A 152 -1.07 3.84 -15.32
C VAL A 152 -1.11 5.33 -15.66
N VAL A 153 0.01 5.91 -16.08
CA VAL A 153 0.09 7.31 -16.49
C VAL A 153 -0.85 7.57 -17.68
N SER A 154 -0.82 6.68 -18.68
CA SER A 154 -1.67 6.78 -19.87
C SER A 154 -3.16 6.62 -19.52
N ALA A 155 -3.49 5.68 -18.63
CA ALA A 155 -4.87 5.50 -18.15
C ALA A 155 -5.39 6.74 -17.42
N GLY A 156 -4.55 7.39 -16.61
CA GLY A 156 -4.90 8.66 -15.96
C GLY A 156 -5.06 9.81 -16.96
N ALA A 157 -4.12 9.96 -17.89
CA ALA A 157 -4.19 10.99 -18.93
C ALA A 157 -5.45 10.86 -19.80
N ALA A 158 -5.88 9.65 -20.14
CA ALA A 158 -7.13 9.39 -20.84
C ALA A 158 -8.38 9.85 -20.08
N ARG A 159 -8.26 10.08 -18.77
CA ARG A 159 -9.30 10.65 -17.89
C ARG A 159 -9.07 12.11 -17.53
N GLY A 160 -8.05 12.76 -18.10
CA GLY A 160 -7.66 14.13 -17.73
C GLY A 160 -6.99 14.23 -16.35
N ILE A 161 -6.52 13.11 -15.79
CA ILE A 161 -5.87 13.04 -14.48
C ILE A 161 -4.35 13.05 -14.68
N GLN A 162 -3.66 13.98 -14.04
CA GLN A 162 -2.21 13.99 -13.97
C GLN A 162 -1.74 12.92 -12.98
N VAL A 163 -0.99 11.93 -13.45
CA VAL A 163 -0.40 10.90 -12.59
C VAL A 163 1.05 11.26 -12.28
N ILE A 164 1.39 11.32 -11.00
CA ILE A 164 2.75 11.64 -10.53
C ILE A 164 3.22 10.68 -9.45
N ALA A 165 4.53 10.64 -9.22
CA ALA A 165 5.15 9.93 -8.10
C ALA A 165 5.92 10.93 -7.25
N THR A 166 5.78 10.85 -5.92
CA THR A 166 6.42 11.79 -5.01
C THR A 166 6.98 11.10 -3.76
N GLN A 167 7.78 11.85 -3.00
CA GLN A 167 8.21 11.48 -1.64
C GLN A 167 7.65 12.47 -0.62
N THR A 168 6.41 12.91 -0.80
CA THR A 168 5.75 13.89 0.08
C THR A 168 5.04 13.23 1.25
N GLY A 169 5.02 13.91 2.39
CA GLY A 169 4.34 13.43 3.60
C GLY A 169 2.82 13.31 3.43
N PHE A 170 2.16 12.59 4.34
CA PHE A 170 0.71 12.34 4.30
C PHE A 170 -0.12 13.64 4.14
N ALA A 171 0.09 14.62 5.02
CA ALA A 171 -0.65 15.88 5.06
C ALA A 171 0.11 17.08 4.46
N GLU A 172 1.12 16.82 3.61
CA GLU A 172 1.85 17.90 2.98
C GLU A 172 0.91 18.73 2.07
N PRO A 173 0.83 20.07 2.25
CA PRO A 173 -0.14 20.91 1.55
C PRO A 173 -0.03 20.85 0.03
N VAL A 174 -1.15 21.06 -0.65
CA VAL A 174 -1.24 21.15 -2.11
C VAL A 174 -1.85 22.50 -2.49
N GLN A 175 -1.34 23.11 -3.55
CA GLN A 175 -1.77 24.46 -3.94
C GLN A 175 -3.10 24.41 -4.70
N GLY A 176 -4.09 25.13 -4.19
CA GLY A 176 -5.37 25.41 -4.84
C GLY A 176 -6.29 24.20 -5.05
N ARG A 177 -5.87 23.00 -4.64
CA ARG A 177 -6.63 21.74 -4.76
C ARG A 177 -7.08 21.26 -3.40
N LEU A 178 -8.11 20.42 -3.38
CA LEU A 178 -8.47 19.66 -2.19
C LEU A 178 -7.53 18.45 -2.05
N LEU A 179 -6.72 18.41 -0.99
CA LEU A 179 -5.96 17.21 -0.65
C LEU A 179 -6.91 16.12 -0.14
N VAL A 180 -6.90 14.96 -0.78
CA VAL A 180 -7.55 13.74 -0.29
C VAL A 180 -6.48 12.67 -0.20
N ALA A 181 -6.15 12.24 1.02
CA ALA A 181 -5.03 11.32 1.26
C ALA A 181 -5.50 10.03 1.93
N MET A 182 -4.93 8.89 1.51
CA MET A 182 -5.03 7.61 2.25
C MET A 182 -3.75 7.35 3.03
N TYR A 183 -3.84 6.47 4.03
CA TYR A 183 -2.71 6.00 4.83
C TYR A 183 -2.75 4.47 4.91
N ALA A 184 -1.59 3.83 5.09
CA ALA A 184 -1.49 2.39 5.33
C ALA A 184 -1.76 2.12 6.81
N TRP A 185 -2.60 1.11 7.10
CA TRP A 185 -3.01 0.75 8.45
C TRP A 185 -3.10 -0.76 8.62
N ASP A 186 -2.75 -1.23 9.82
CA ASP A 186 -2.77 -2.63 10.20
C ASP A 186 -4.16 -3.06 10.68
N GLY A 187 -4.68 -4.16 10.14
CA GLY A 187 -6.02 -4.66 10.47
C GLY A 187 -6.20 -5.15 11.91
N ASN A 188 -5.11 -5.25 12.68
CA ASN A 188 -5.09 -5.66 14.08
C ASN A 188 -4.64 -4.54 15.04
N ALA A 189 -4.62 -3.29 14.59
CA ALA A 189 -4.29 -2.12 15.41
C ALA A 189 -5.47 -1.15 15.46
N HIS A 190 -5.47 -0.20 16.40
CA HIS A 190 -6.31 1.00 16.30
C HIS A 190 -5.75 1.96 15.25
N PRO A 191 -6.57 2.85 14.66
CA PRO A 191 -6.09 3.86 13.70
C PRO A 191 -4.99 4.69 14.37
N GLY A 192 -3.84 4.80 13.71
CA GLY A 192 -2.64 5.44 14.25
C GLY A 192 -1.57 4.48 14.76
N ASN A 193 -1.90 3.20 14.99
CA ASN A 193 -0.96 2.12 15.34
C ASN A 193 0.07 2.53 16.42
N GLU A 194 1.33 2.77 16.03
CA GLU A 194 2.41 3.19 16.93
C GLU A 194 2.16 4.51 17.66
N TRP A 195 1.21 5.33 17.20
CA TRP A 195 0.70 6.49 17.94
C TRP A 195 0.22 6.11 19.35
N TRP A 196 -0.31 4.89 19.53
CA TRP A 196 -0.82 4.38 20.80
C TRP A 196 0.24 3.67 21.66
N ALA A 197 1.50 3.53 21.21
CA ALA A 197 2.50 2.74 21.91
C ALA A 197 2.83 3.29 23.31
N GLU A 198 2.73 2.43 24.35
CA GLU A 198 2.93 2.77 25.78
C GLU A 198 4.27 3.45 26.09
N SER A 199 5.31 3.21 25.29
CA SER A 199 6.65 3.81 25.47
C SER A 199 6.74 5.28 25.03
N GLY A 200 5.61 5.92 24.72
CA GLY A 200 5.54 7.38 24.58
C GLY A 200 6.08 7.91 23.25
N GLY A 201 5.74 7.26 22.14
CA GLY A 201 5.55 7.82 20.79
C GLY A 201 6.70 8.56 20.09
N ARG A 202 7.67 9.19 20.76
CA ARG A 202 8.62 10.11 20.11
C ARG A 202 9.45 9.47 19.01
N ASN A 203 9.77 8.19 19.16
CA ASN A 203 10.60 7.47 18.18
C ASN A 203 9.78 6.89 17.02
N TYR A 204 8.45 6.78 17.14
CA TYR A 204 7.60 6.11 16.14
C TYR A 204 6.60 7.04 15.45
N LEU A 205 6.28 8.19 16.06
CA LEU A 205 5.31 9.16 15.52
C LEU A 205 5.64 9.66 14.11
N GLY A 206 6.91 9.62 13.70
CA GLY A 206 7.37 10.01 12.36
C GLY A 206 7.72 8.84 11.44
N MET A 207 7.55 7.59 11.88
CA MET A 207 8.04 6.42 11.13
C MET A 207 7.00 5.79 10.19
N THR A 208 5.71 6.09 10.39
CA THR A 208 4.62 5.43 9.67
C THR A 208 3.54 6.44 9.23
N ASP A 209 2.87 6.13 8.12
CA ASP A 209 1.83 7.00 7.56
C ASP A 209 0.57 7.07 8.44
N ASP A 210 0.23 6.01 9.18
CA ASP A 210 -0.89 6.00 10.13
C ASP A 210 -0.61 6.88 11.36
N SER A 211 0.62 6.88 11.89
CA SER A 211 1.03 7.81 12.96
C SER A 211 0.94 9.27 12.51
N ALA A 212 1.34 9.54 11.26
CA ALA A 212 1.19 10.87 10.66
C ALA A 212 -0.28 11.25 10.51
N ALA A 213 -1.12 10.34 10.00
CA ALA A 213 -2.56 10.55 9.88
C ALA A 213 -3.24 10.79 11.24
N ALA A 214 -2.87 10.03 12.27
CA ALA A 214 -3.33 10.24 13.64
C ALA A 214 -2.94 11.60 14.21
N SER A 215 -1.77 12.12 13.86
CA SER A 215 -1.24 13.37 14.40
C SER A 215 -1.86 14.63 13.76
N CYS A 216 -2.38 14.53 12.54
CA CYS A 216 -2.91 15.68 11.78
C CYS A 216 -4.41 15.58 11.48
N SER A 217 -5.10 14.59 12.02
CA SER A 217 -6.53 14.39 11.81
C SER A 217 -7.22 13.89 13.08
N LEU A 218 -8.54 13.69 12.99
CA LEU A 218 -9.33 13.13 14.09
C LEU A 218 -9.52 11.61 13.99
N ILE A 219 -8.73 10.88 13.17
CA ILE A 219 -8.97 9.44 12.94
C ILE A 219 -8.93 8.61 14.23
N THR A 220 -8.04 8.97 15.17
CA THR A 220 -7.88 8.29 16.47
C THR A 220 -9.09 8.46 17.36
N SER A 221 -9.88 9.52 17.15
CA SER A 221 -11.12 9.76 17.89
C SER A 221 -12.33 9.21 17.14
N LEU A 222 -12.38 9.41 15.82
CA LEU A 222 -13.52 9.06 14.97
C LEU A 222 -13.63 7.56 14.68
N GLN A 223 -12.51 6.83 14.64
CA GLN A 223 -12.51 5.42 14.27
C GLN A 223 -12.13 4.50 15.43
N HIS A 224 -12.02 5.03 16.66
CA HIS A 224 -11.71 4.24 17.84
C HIS A 224 -12.99 3.71 18.52
N PRO A 225 -13.17 2.38 18.65
CA PRO A 225 -14.39 1.77 19.18
C PRO A 225 -14.78 2.27 20.57
N ASP A 226 -13.80 2.47 21.45
CA ASP A 226 -14.10 2.90 22.82
C ASP A 226 -14.41 4.39 22.97
N ILE A 227 -13.98 5.22 22.01
CA ILE A 227 -14.17 6.68 22.03
C ILE A 227 -15.44 7.03 21.24
N ASN A 228 -15.58 6.48 20.03
CA ASN A 228 -16.74 6.70 19.17
C ASN A 228 -17.63 5.44 19.10
N ARG A 229 -18.24 5.14 20.24
CA ARG A 229 -19.08 3.93 20.43
C ARG A 229 -20.33 3.91 19.54
N GLU A 230 -20.81 5.07 19.12
CA GLU A 230 -22.09 5.22 18.43
C GLU A 230 -21.97 5.23 16.90
N ARG A 231 -20.83 5.67 16.35
CA ARG A 231 -20.68 5.89 14.89
C ARG A 231 -19.61 5.03 14.23
N LEU A 232 -19.24 3.92 14.86
CA LEU A 232 -18.20 3.02 14.34
C LEU A 232 -18.66 2.15 13.16
N CYS A 233 -19.96 2.02 12.93
CA CYS A 233 -20.49 1.29 11.78
C CYS A 233 -20.69 2.26 10.60
N ALA A 234 -20.39 1.79 9.38
CA ALA A 234 -20.53 2.59 8.16
C ALA A 234 -21.93 3.20 7.97
N ALA A 235 -22.98 2.57 8.53
CA ALA A 235 -24.35 3.08 8.46
C ALA A 235 -24.64 4.26 9.41
N ALA A 236 -23.80 4.49 10.43
CA ALA A 236 -23.95 5.57 11.40
C ALA A 236 -23.06 6.79 11.11
N ALA A 237 -22.18 6.71 10.10
CA ALA A 237 -21.39 7.84 9.62
C ALA A 237 -22.26 8.83 8.83
N SER A 238 -22.93 9.75 9.54
CA SER A 238 -23.58 10.90 8.89
C SER A 238 -22.51 11.91 8.47
N PHE A 239 -22.41 12.16 7.16
CA PHE A 239 -21.58 13.24 6.62
C PHE A 239 -22.28 14.58 6.88
N TYR A 240 -21.62 15.48 7.62
CA TYR A 240 -22.01 16.89 7.71
C TYR A 240 -21.57 17.66 6.46
#